data_AF-T1FKU1-F1
#
_entry.id   AF-T1FKU1-F1
#
_cell.length_a   1.000
_cell.length_b   1.000
_cell.length_c   1.000
_cell.angle_alpha   90.00
_cell.angle_beta   90.00
_cell.angle_gamma   90.00
#
_symmetry.space_group_name_H-M   'P 1'
#
loop_
_entity.id
_entity.type
_entity.pdbx_description
1 polymer ?
#
loop_
_entity_poly.entity_id
_entity_poly.type
_entity_poly.pdbx_seq_one_letter_code
_entity_poly.pdbx_strand_id
1 'polypeptide(L)'
;MVLLLQAAFLPRLVYFLRTSPLLDVSILNSFDDHLRDAFQSIFNIKLDQKNWLQGTLPICVGGLGLGSAAELAPFAFLASAAATVALQDLMLPRDGIYVDNFRMQVYDMWRATNGDVVALENPSQKHWIAPCLNRSVDRCN
;
A
#
# COMPACT_ATOMS: atom_id res chain seq x y z
N MET A 1 15.88 -7.32 14.80
CA MET A 1 14.96 -6.45 14.04
C MET A 1 14.38 -7.14 12.79
N VAL A 2 15.21 -7.76 11.93
CA VAL A 2 14.77 -8.49 10.72
C VAL A 2 13.75 -9.61 11.02
N LEU A 3 13.89 -10.37 12.10
CA LEU A 3 12.93 -11.42 12.48
C LEU A 3 11.55 -10.88 12.86
N LEU A 4 11.50 -9.69 13.48
CA LEU A 4 10.22 -9.07 13.87
C LEU A 4 9.54 -8.44 12.66
N LEU A 5 10.30 -7.89 11.71
CA LEU A 5 9.79 -7.38 10.43
C LEU A 5 9.38 -8.49 9.45
N GLN A 6 10.08 -9.63 9.44
CA GLN A 6 9.67 -10.81 8.68
C GLN A 6 8.51 -11.56 9.31
N ALA A 7 8.37 -11.52 10.63
CA ALA A 7 7.17 -11.96 11.34
C ALA A 7 6.03 -10.93 11.24
N ALA A 8 6.35 -9.63 11.08
CA ALA A 8 5.40 -8.53 10.91
C ALA A 8 4.83 -8.56 9.49
N PHE A 9 3.95 -9.53 9.28
CA PHE A 9 2.67 -9.48 8.57
C PHE A 9 2.55 -8.83 7.19
N LEU A 10 3.23 -7.74 6.85
CA LEU A 10 3.09 -7.03 5.58
C LEU A 10 3.30 -7.92 4.35
N PRO A 11 4.37 -8.73 4.22
CA PRO A 11 4.50 -9.60 3.06
C PRO A 11 3.34 -10.60 2.90
N ARG A 12 2.75 -11.06 4.00
CA ARG A 12 1.59 -11.97 3.99
C ARG A 12 0.28 -11.22 3.71
N LEU A 13 0.13 -10.03 4.29
CA LEU A 13 -1.04 -9.16 4.13
C LEU A 13 -1.09 -8.57 2.72
N VAL A 14 0.06 -8.29 2.10
CA VAL A 14 0.16 -7.76 0.73
C VAL A 14 -0.57 -8.65 -0.26
N TYR A 15 -0.48 -9.97 -0.15
CA TYR A 15 -1.25 -10.86 -1.04
C TYR A 15 -2.76 -10.57 -0.94
N PHE A 16 -3.28 -10.49 0.27
CA PHE A 16 -4.69 -10.20 0.51
C PHE A 16 -5.09 -8.80 0.01
N LEU A 17 -4.23 -7.80 0.21
CA LEU A 17 -4.44 -6.44 -0.28
C LEU A 17 -4.44 -6.38 -1.81
N ARG A 18 -3.58 -7.15 -2.47
CA ARG A 18 -3.49 -7.23 -3.94
C ARG A 18 -4.76 -7.73 -4.59
N THR A 19 -5.55 -8.54 -3.89
CA THR A 19 -6.77 -9.15 -4.42
C THR A 19 -8.05 -8.49 -3.91
N SER A 20 -7.94 -7.42 -3.10
CA SER A 20 -9.09 -6.85 -2.38
C SER A 20 -9.18 -5.33 -2.59
N PRO A 21 -9.99 -4.86 -3.56
CA PRO A 21 -10.00 -3.45 -4.01
C PRO A 21 -10.51 -2.44 -2.99
N LEU A 22 -11.43 -2.85 -2.12
CA LEU A 22 -12.19 -1.94 -1.24
C LEU A 22 -12.12 -2.39 0.21
N LEU A 23 -10.91 -2.65 0.70
CA LEU A 23 -10.79 -2.84 2.14
C LEU A 23 -11.19 -1.57 2.85
N ASP A 24 -12.00 -1.74 3.90
CA ASP A 24 -12.38 -0.66 4.78
C ASP A 24 -11.10 -0.07 5.40
N VAL A 25 -10.86 1.20 5.09
CA VAL A 25 -9.71 1.96 5.58
C VAL A 25 -9.71 2.01 7.11
N SER A 26 -10.88 1.96 7.76
CA SER A 26 -10.98 1.92 9.22
C SER A 26 -10.41 0.63 9.81
N ILE A 27 -10.60 -0.52 9.13
CA ILE A 27 -10.05 -1.81 9.55
C ILE A 27 -8.53 -1.80 9.36
N LEU A 28 -8.05 -1.25 8.23
CA LEU A 28 -6.62 -1.15 7.97
C LEU A 28 -5.91 -0.20 8.95
N ASN A 29 -6.54 0.91 9.29
CA ASN A 29 -6.02 1.83 10.30
C ASN A 29 -6.02 1.18 11.69
N SER A 30 -7.09 0.46 12.05
CA SER A 30 -7.14 -0.30 13.31
C SER A 30 -6.02 -1.35 13.35
N PHE A 31 -5.76 -2.04 12.23
CA PHE A 31 -4.63 -2.96 12.13
C PHE A 31 -3.28 -2.25 12.35
N ASP A 32 -3.06 -1.11 11.69
CA ASP A 32 -1.83 -0.32 11.86
C ASP A 32 -1.67 0.20 13.31
N ASP A 33 -2.77 0.57 13.98
CA ASP A 33 -2.77 0.97 15.40
C ASP A 33 -2.40 -0.20 16.33
N HIS A 34 -2.98 -1.38 16.12
CA HIS A 34 -2.61 -2.58 16.89
C HIS A 34 -1.14 -2.98 16.65
N LEU A 35 -0.65 -2.81 15.41
CA LEU A 35 0.74 -3.06 15.07
C LEU A 35 1.66 -2.09 15.83
N ARG A 36 1.28 -0.80 15.89
CA ARG A 36 1.98 0.21 16.70
C ARG A 36 2.01 -0.18 18.17
N ASP A 37 0.89 -0.53 18.75
CA ASP A 37 0.78 -0.87 20.16
C ASP A 37 1.60 -2.12 20.51
N ALA A 38 1.53 -3.15 19.66
CA ALA A 38 2.35 -4.35 19.81
C ALA A 38 3.85 -4.03 19.72
N PHE A 39 4.25 -3.19 18.76
CA PHE A 39 5.64 -2.77 18.60
C PHE A 39 6.13 -2.01 19.85
N GLN A 40 5.36 -1.04 20.33
CA GLN A 40 5.65 -0.28 21.54
C GLN A 40 5.77 -1.19 22.78
N SER A 41 4.87 -2.17 22.90
CA SER A 41 4.86 -3.13 24.01
C SER A 41 6.09 -4.04 23.98
N ILE A 42 6.41 -4.64 22.84
CA ILE A 42 7.54 -5.57 22.70
C ILE A 42 8.88 -4.88 22.98
N PHE A 43 9.07 -3.66 22.48
CA PHE A 43 10.32 -2.92 22.66
C PHE A 43 10.35 -2.08 23.93
N ASN A 44 9.24 -2.02 24.68
CA ASN A 44 9.07 -1.18 25.86
C ASN A 44 9.44 0.30 25.58
N ILE A 45 8.95 0.82 24.45
CA ILE A 45 9.17 2.20 24.02
C ILE A 45 7.84 2.94 23.84
N LYS A 46 7.89 4.27 23.90
CA LYS A 46 6.78 5.12 23.45
C LYS A 46 7.19 5.84 22.17
N LEU A 47 6.43 5.61 21.11
CA LEU A 47 6.58 6.32 19.85
C LEU A 47 5.50 7.41 19.81
N ASP A 48 5.92 8.65 19.62
CA ASP A 48 5.01 9.72 19.24
C ASP A 48 4.61 9.57 17.77
N GLN A 49 3.64 10.37 17.33
CA GLN A 49 3.13 10.27 15.96
C GLN A 49 4.23 10.53 14.91
N LYS A 50 5.19 11.42 15.20
CA LYS A 50 6.29 11.74 14.29
C LYS A 50 7.27 10.57 14.15
N ASN A 51 7.69 9.95 15.26
CA ASN A 51 8.59 8.80 15.23
C ASN A 51 7.88 7.55 14.66
N TRP A 52 6.57 7.41 14.87
CA TRP A 52 5.79 6.37 14.21
C TRP A 52 5.79 6.55 12.69
N LEU A 53 5.49 7.76 12.19
CA LEU A 53 5.51 8.06 10.77
C LEU A 53 6.90 7.86 10.15
N GLN A 54 7.97 8.24 10.86
CA GLN A 54 9.34 7.93 10.43
C GLN A 54 9.59 6.41 10.42
N GLY A 55 9.05 5.68 11.40
CA GLY A 55 9.19 4.23 11.50
C GLY A 55 8.51 3.46 10.37
N THR A 56 7.38 3.94 9.85
CA THR A 56 6.68 3.28 8.74
C THR A 56 7.42 3.42 7.41
N LEU A 57 8.26 4.46 7.26
CA LEU A 57 9.06 4.67 6.05
C LEU A 57 10.05 3.52 5.78
N PRO A 58 10.36 3.22 4.52
CA PRO A 58 11.44 2.30 4.13
C PRO A 58 12.81 2.68 4.71
N ILE A 59 13.64 1.66 4.94
CA ILE A 59 15.00 1.82 5.46
C ILE A 59 15.87 2.71 4.53
N CYS A 60 15.65 2.64 3.21
CA CYS A 60 16.41 3.43 2.25
C CYS A 60 16.18 4.96 2.33
N VAL A 61 15.12 5.40 3.01
CA VAL A 61 14.84 6.82 3.27
C VAL A 61 14.93 7.17 4.76
N GLY A 62 15.62 6.34 5.55
CA GLY A 62 15.86 6.58 6.96
C GLY A 62 14.74 6.16 7.91
N GLY A 63 13.80 5.32 7.47
CA GLY A 63 12.77 4.73 8.34
C GLY A 63 13.11 3.33 8.87
N LEU A 64 12.16 2.70 9.58
CA LEU A 64 12.32 1.34 10.12
C LEU A 64 11.79 0.24 9.19
N GLY A 65 11.08 0.62 8.13
CA GLY A 65 10.45 -0.29 7.18
C GLY A 65 9.19 -0.98 7.73
N LEU A 66 8.54 -0.40 8.74
CA LEU A 66 7.34 -0.99 9.34
C LEU A 66 6.12 -0.95 8.42
N GLY A 67 6.07 -0.02 7.47
CA GLY A 67 4.97 0.17 6.52
C GLY A 67 3.63 0.55 7.15
N SER A 68 2.65 0.86 6.30
CA SER A 68 1.24 1.01 6.67
C SER A 68 0.40 0.16 5.74
N ALA A 69 -0.48 -0.67 6.29
CA ALA A 69 -1.38 -1.49 5.49
C ALA A 69 -2.42 -0.61 4.77
N ALA A 70 -2.90 0.44 5.44
CA ALA A 70 -3.85 1.40 4.90
C ALA A 70 -3.27 2.13 3.67
N GLU A 71 -2.03 2.58 3.76
CA GLU A 71 -1.36 3.20 2.62
C GLU A 71 -1.09 2.16 1.52
N LEU A 72 -0.59 0.98 1.85
CA LEU A 72 -0.16 -0.01 0.86
C LEU A 72 -1.29 -0.65 0.05
N ALA A 73 -2.49 -0.76 0.64
CA ALA A 73 -3.65 -1.43 0.05
C ALA A 73 -3.98 -1.00 -1.39
N PRO A 74 -4.24 0.29 -1.68
CA PRO A 74 -4.58 0.74 -3.02
C PRO A 74 -3.45 0.49 -4.03
N PHE A 75 -2.18 0.68 -3.66
CA PHE A 75 -1.05 0.50 -4.58
C PHE A 75 -0.84 -0.97 -4.93
N ALA A 76 -1.00 -1.85 -3.94
CA ALA A 76 -0.86 -3.28 -4.11
C ALA A 76 -1.94 -3.82 -5.07
N PHE A 77 -3.19 -3.38 -4.87
CA PHE A 77 -4.30 -3.72 -5.76
C PHE A 77 -4.07 -3.19 -7.18
N LEU A 78 -3.77 -1.89 -7.35
CA LEU A 78 -3.58 -1.28 -8.68
C LEU A 78 -2.44 -1.93 -9.46
N ALA A 79 -1.30 -2.20 -8.81
CA ALA A 79 -0.17 -2.87 -9.45
C ALA A 79 -0.55 -4.27 -9.94
N SER A 80 -1.36 -5.01 -9.15
CA SER A 80 -1.79 -6.36 -9.51
C SER A 80 -2.82 -6.33 -10.63
N ALA A 81 -3.81 -5.45 -10.55
CA ALA A 81 -4.82 -5.27 -11.58
C ALA A 81 -4.19 -4.88 -12.93
N ALA A 82 -3.21 -3.98 -12.91
CA ALA A 82 -2.43 -3.59 -14.09
C ALA A 82 -1.58 -4.75 -14.65
N ALA A 83 -0.92 -5.53 -13.78
CA ALA A 83 -0.12 -6.67 -14.21
C ALA A 83 -0.97 -7.79 -14.85
N THR A 84 -2.25 -7.90 -14.50
CA THR A 84 -3.14 -8.93 -15.04
C THR A 84 -3.86 -8.53 -16.32
N VAL A 85 -3.79 -7.27 -16.77
CA VAL A 85 -4.52 -6.80 -17.97
C VAL A 85 -4.23 -7.65 -19.20
N ALA A 86 -2.94 -7.86 -19.51
CA ALA A 86 -2.53 -8.64 -20.68
C ALA A 86 -3.08 -10.07 -20.65
N LEU A 87 -3.26 -10.65 -19.46
CA LEU A 87 -3.85 -11.98 -19.29
C LEU A 87 -5.38 -11.94 -19.42
N GLN A 88 -6.04 -10.91 -18.89
CA GLN A 88 -7.48 -10.69 -19.03
C GLN A 88 -7.86 -10.53 -20.51
N ASP A 89 -7.09 -9.74 -21.27
CA ASP A 89 -7.29 -9.52 -22.71
C ASP A 89 -7.15 -10.79 -23.54
N LEU A 90 -6.34 -11.75 -23.08
CA LEU A 90 -6.19 -13.06 -23.73
C LEU A 90 -7.36 -14.00 -23.43
N MET A 91 -7.96 -13.89 -22.23
CA MET A 91 -9.02 -14.79 -21.75
C MET A 91 -10.42 -14.30 -22.12
N LEU A 92 -10.62 -12.99 -22.23
CA LEU A 92 -11.92 -12.39 -22.49
C LEU A 92 -12.23 -12.38 -24.01
N PRO A 93 -13.50 -12.61 -24.39
CA PRO A 93 -13.95 -12.42 -25.77
C PRO A 93 -13.66 -11.00 -26.27
N ARG A 94 -13.20 -10.86 -27.52
CA ARG A 94 -12.87 -9.53 -28.10
C ARG A 94 -14.11 -8.70 -28.46
N ASP A 95 -15.28 -9.31 -28.40
CA ASP A 95 -16.55 -8.72 -28.85
C ASP A 95 -17.25 -7.92 -27.74
N GLY A 96 -16.71 -7.94 -26.51
CA GLY A 96 -17.26 -7.25 -25.34
C GLY A 96 -16.34 -6.12 -24.84
N ILE A 97 -16.95 -5.03 -24.37
CA ILE A 97 -16.25 -4.01 -23.59
C ILE A 97 -16.37 -4.40 -22.12
N TYR A 98 -15.24 -4.73 -21.49
CA TYR A 98 -15.18 -5.08 -20.07
C TYR A 98 -14.55 -3.94 -19.29
N VAL A 99 -15.36 -3.28 -18.45
CA VAL A 99 -14.90 -2.17 -17.60
C VAL A 99 -14.62 -2.69 -16.19
N ASP A 100 -13.39 -2.50 -15.72
CA ASP A 100 -13.00 -2.79 -14.34
C ASP A 100 -13.36 -1.60 -13.43
N ASN A 101 -14.60 -1.58 -12.97
CA ASN A 101 -15.12 -0.50 -12.10
C ASN A 101 -14.34 -0.39 -10.79
N PHE A 102 -13.89 -1.51 -10.21
CA PHE A 102 -13.13 -1.51 -8.97
C PHE A 102 -11.76 -0.88 -9.16
N ARG A 103 -11.07 -1.22 -10.24
CA ARG A 103 -9.79 -0.60 -10.59
C ARG A 103 -9.93 0.89 -10.85
N MET A 104 -10.97 1.33 -11.55
CA MET A 104 -11.23 2.76 -11.76
C MET A 104 -11.47 3.48 -10.43
N GLN A 105 -12.30 2.92 -9.56
CA GLN A 105 -12.61 3.51 -8.25
C GLN A 105 -11.36 3.63 -7.35
N VAL A 106 -10.54 2.58 -7.27
CA VAL A 106 -9.30 2.60 -6.48
C VAL A 106 -8.29 3.57 -7.07
N TYR A 107 -8.21 3.68 -8.40
CA TYR A 107 -7.36 4.64 -9.07
C TYR A 107 -7.82 6.08 -8.82
N ASP A 108 -9.13 6.35 -8.82
CA ASP A 108 -9.66 7.67 -8.49
C ASP A 108 -9.33 8.08 -7.05
N MET A 109 -9.48 7.15 -6.10
CA MET A 109 -9.09 7.37 -4.70
C MET A 109 -7.57 7.65 -4.59
N TRP A 110 -6.76 6.88 -5.32
CA TRP A 110 -5.32 7.07 -5.37
C TRP A 110 -4.93 8.42 -5.99
N ARG A 111 -5.57 8.82 -7.09
CA ARG A 111 -5.34 10.09 -7.79
C ARG A 111 -5.76 11.29 -6.97
N ALA A 112 -6.91 11.21 -6.29
CA ALA A 112 -7.37 12.24 -5.37
C ALA A 112 -6.32 12.50 -4.26
N THR A 113 -5.63 11.43 -3.86
CA THR A 113 -4.55 11.52 -2.88
C THR A 113 -3.27 12.02 -3.53
N ASN A 114 -2.74 11.40 -4.58
CA ASN A 114 -1.36 11.55 -5.07
C ASN A 114 -1.19 12.43 -6.32
N GLY A 115 -2.29 12.87 -6.93
CA GLY A 115 -2.30 13.49 -8.26
C GLY A 115 -2.26 12.45 -9.39
N ASP A 116 -2.25 12.94 -10.63
CA ASP A 116 -2.22 12.12 -11.85
C ASP A 116 -0.77 11.91 -12.33
N VAL A 117 0.03 11.22 -11.51
CA VAL A 117 1.48 11.06 -11.74
C VAL A 117 1.84 9.69 -12.34
N VAL A 118 0.99 8.69 -12.15
CA VAL A 118 1.23 7.31 -12.58
C VAL A 118 0.07 6.84 -13.43
N ALA A 119 0.36 6.42 -14.66
CA ALA A 119 -0.65 5.88 -15.57
C ALA A 119 -1.27 4.58 -15.01
N LEU A 120 -2.59 4.44 -15.18
CA LEU A 120 -3.38 3.28 -14.74
C LEU A 120 -2.81 1.94 -15.20
N GLU A 121 -2.17 1.89 -16.35
CA GLU A 121 -1.62 0.67 -16.96
C GLU A 121 -0.29 0.22 -16.36
N ASN A 122 0.32 1.01 -15.48
CA ASN A 122 1.63 0.68 -14.95
C ASN A 122 1.57 -0.57 -14.04
N PRO A 123 2.23 -1.68 -14.38
CA PRO A 123 2.19 -2.91 -13.57
C PRO A 123 3.16 -2.85 -12.38
N SER A 124 4.06 -1.87 -12.35
CA SER A 124 5.14 -1.82 -11.37
C SER A 124 4.69 -1.16 -10.07
N GLN A 125 4.56 -1.96 -9.01
CA GLN A 125 4.27 -1.49 -7.65
C GLN A 125 5.21 -0.37 -7.18
N LYS A 126 6.50 -0.42 -7.57
CA LYS A 126 7.48 0.63 -7.22
C LYS A 126 7.05 2.03 -7.71
N HIS A 127 6.44 2.11 -8.89
CA HIS A 127 6.00 3.38 -9.48
C HIS A 127 4.77 3.92 -8.75
N TRP A 128 3.86 3.04 -8.32
CA TRP A 128 2.70 3.41 -7.49
C TRP A 128 3.09 3.93 -6.10
N ILE A 129 4.17 3.39 -5.52
CA ILE A 129 4.64 3.76 -4.18
C ILE A 129 5.45 5.07 -4.18
N ALA A 130 6.20 5.36 -5.23
CA ALA A 130 7.17 6.46 -5.24
C ALA A 130 6.55 7.85 -4.93
N PRO A 131 5.39 8.25 -5.48
CA PRO A 131 4.76 9.53 -5.14
C PRO A 131 4.35 9.62 -3.67
N CYS A 132 3.86 8.52 -3.10
CA CYS A 132 3.44 8.44 -1.71
C CYS A 132 4.63 8.52 -0.76
N LEU A 133 5.73 7.87 -1.13
CA LEU A 133 6.96 7.88 -0.36
C LEU A 133 7.53 9.29 -0.23
N ASN A 134 7.61 10.03 -1.34
CA ASN A 134 8.10 11.41 -1.33
C ASN A 134 7.28 12.29 -0.38
N ARG A 135 5.94 12.19 -0.45
CA ARG A 135 5.07 12.91 0.46
C ARG A 135 5.24 12.52 1.92
N SER A 136 5.37 11.23 2.22
CA SER A 136 5.54 10.76 3.60
C SER A 136 6.88 11.22 4.17
N VAL A 137 7.94 11.31 3.34
CA VAL A 137 9.22 11.94 3.71
C VAL A 137 9.04 13.44 3.98
N ASP A 138 8.29 14.16 3.13
CA ASP A 138 8.00 15.59 3.34
C ASP A 138 7.23 15.87 4.64
N ARG A 139 6.41 14.92 5.11
CA ARG A 139 5.69 15.03 6.40
C ARG A 139 6.55 14.76 7.62
N CYS A 140 7.70 14.10 7.45
CA CYS A 140 8.63 13.77 8.51
C CYS A 140 9.69 14.86 8.73
N ASN A 141 10.04 15.60 7.68
CA ASN A 141 10.93 16.76 7.74
C ASN A 141 10.22 17.98 8.32
#